data_AF-A0A1V5BUR2-F1
#
_entry.id   AF-A0A1V5BUR2-F1
#
_cell.length_a   1.000
_cell.length_b   1.000
_cell.length_c   1.000
_cell.angle_alpha   90.00
_cell.angle_beta   90.00
_cell.angle_gamma   90.00
#
_symmetry.space_group_name_H-M   'P 1'
#
loop_
_entity.id
_entity.type
_entity.pdbx_description
1 polymer ?
#
loop_
_entity_poly.entity_id
_entity_poly.type
_entity_poly.pdbx_seq_one_letter_code
_entity_poly.pdbx_strand_id
1 'polypeptide(L)'
;MSKNNRDFFKQKKIWSEVKDELLGCYLVPYFNKMMSMNNPIFYVDCFAGKGKFDDGKNGSPLTALDSLDRSIAHYRTARPSLW
;
A
#
# COMPACT_ATOMS: atom_id res chain seq x y z
N MET A 1 -8.86 8.85 29.59
CA MET A 1 -9.87 9.53 28.74
C MET A 1 -9.73 9.01 27.32
N SER A 2 -10.77 8.37 26.77
CA SER A 2 -10.75 7.95 25.36
C SER A 2 -10.90 9.20 24.49
N LYS A 3 -9.92 9.46 23.61
CA LYS A 3 -10.10 10.48 22.56
C LYS A 3 -11.29 10.05 21.69
N ASN A 4 -12.26 10.95 21.52
CA ASN A 4 -13.35 10.74 20.58
C ASN A 4 -12.76 10.72 19.16
N ASN A 5 -12.65 9.53 18.58
CA ASN A 5 -12.01 9.27 17.28
C ASN A 5 -13.02 9.14 16.12
N ARG A 6 -14.30 9.52 16.33
CA ARG A 6 -15.35 9.40 15.30
C ARG A 6 -14.98 10.11 14.00
N ASP A 7 -14.20 11.18 14.08
CA ASP A 7 -13.82 12.00 12.94
C ASP A 7 -12.43 11.68 12.38
N PHE A 8 -11.73 10.69 12.94
CA PHE A 8 -10.34 10.38 12.56
C PHE A 8 -10.19 10.09 11.06
N PHE A 9 -11.19 9.44 10.45
CA PHE A 9 -11.16 9.03 9.05
C PHE A 9 -11.99 9.91 8.11
N LYS A 10 -12.47 11.07 8.56
CA LYS A 10 -13.22 12.01 7.70
C LYS A 10 -12.33 12.62 6.62
N GLN A 11 -11.16 13.09 7.02
CA GLN A 11 -10.19 13.71 6.13
C GLN A 11 -8.80 13.16 6.43
N LYS A 12 -8.05 12.83 5.38
CA LYS A 12 -6.68 12.40 5.54
C LYS A 12 -5.81 13.61 5.90
N LYS A 13 -5.02 13.45 6.95
CA LYS A 13 -4.15 14.51 7.46
C LYS A 13 -2.81 14.47 6.71
N ILE A 14 -2.18 15.62 6.52
CA ILE A 14 -0.95 15.75 5.72
C ILE A 14 0.16 14.76 6.13
N TRP A 15 0.37 14.55 7.43
CA TRP A 15 1.37 13.57 7.89
C TRP A 15 1.01 12.13 7.52
N SER A 16 -0.28 11.80 7.43
CA SER A 16 -0.74 10.49 6.98
C SER A 16 -0.59 10.33 5.47
N GLU A 17 -0.67 11.42 4.70
CA GLU A 17 -0.39 11.42 3.26
C GLU A 17 1.08 11.17 3.00
N VAL A 18 1.95 11.97 3.63
CA VAL A 18 3.41 11.82 3.52
C VAL A 18 3.85 10.42 3.95
N LYS A 19 3.29 9.88 5.03
CA LYS A 19 3.57 8.50 5.49
C LYS A 19 3.20 7.47 4.42
N ASP A 20 2.03 7.58 3.81
CA ASP A 20 1.57 6.61 2.82
C ASP A 20 2.32 6.76 1.48
N GLU A 21 2.72 7.98 1.10
CA GLU A 21 3.59 8.23 -0.06
C GLU A 21 4.96 7.58 0.14
N LEU A 22 5.60 7.81 1.30
CA LEU A 22 6.86 7.16 1.66
C LEU A 22 6.70 5.64 1.63
N LEU A 23 5.65 5.09 2.23
CA LEU A 23 5.36 3.66 2.20
C LEU A 23 5.31 3.13 0.76
N GLY A 24 4.61 3.82 -0.14
CA GLY A 24 4.55 3.46 -1.57
C GLY A 24 5.92 3.42 -2.24
N CYS A 25 6.80 4.39 -1.94
CA CYS A 25 8.18 4.42 -2.45
C CYS A 25 9.01 3.21 -2.01
N TYR A 26 8.74 2.64 -0.83
CA TYR A 26 9.42 1.43 -0.35
C TYR A 26 8.79 0.14 -0.87
N LEU A 27 7.46 0.06 -0.97
CA LEU A 27 6.77 -1.18 -1.31
C LEU A 27 7.03 -1.65 -2.74
N VAL A 28 7.06 -0.73 -3.72
CA VAL A 28 7.28 -1.10 -5.13
C VAL A 28 8.62 -1.85 -5.34
N PRO A 29 9.79 -1.30 -4.94
CA PRO A 29 11.05 -2.03 -5.08
C PRO A 29 11.11 -3.29 -4.22
N TYR A 30 10.45 -3.30 -3.05
CA TYR A 30 10.41 -4.46 -2.18
C TYR A 30 9.65 -5.62 -2.82
N PHE A 31 8.44 -5.38 -3.34
CA PHE A 31 7.67 -6.39 -4.06
C PHE A 31 8.41 -6.90 -5.29
N ASN A 32 9.06 -6.03 -6.07
CA ASN A 32 9.88 -6.44 -7.21
C ASN A 32 11.00 -7.40 -6.78
N LYS A 33 11.68 -7.10 -5.67
CA LYS A 33 12.72 -7.96 -5.11
C LYS A 33 12.14 -9.29 -4.63
N MET A 34 11.03 -9.27 -3.88
CA MET A 34 10.37 -10.47 -3.37
C MET A 34 9.90 -11.39 -4.50
N MET A 35 9.25 -10.85 -5.53
CA MET A 35 8.80 -11.62 -6.70
C MET A 35 9.97 -12.21 -7.50
N SER A 36 11.14 -11.56 -7.52
CA SER A 36 12.32 -12.12 -8.17
C SER A 36 12.81 -13.44 -7.56
N MET A 37 12.42 -13.71 -6.30
CA MET A 37 12.74 -14.95 -5.58
C MET A 37 11.72 -16.07 -5.82
N ASN A 38 10.65 -15.80 -6.58
CA ASN A 38 9.61 -16.77 -6.95
C ASN A 38 8.91 -17.48 -5.77
N ASN A 39 8.86 -16.81 -4.61
CA ASN A 39 8.16 -17.28 -3.41
C ASN A 39 6.80 -16.58 -3.26
N PRO A 40 5.80 -17.25 -2.67
CA PRO A 40 4.56 -16.60 -2.26
C PRO A 40 4.84 -15.41 -1.33
N ILE A 41 4.15 -14.29 -1.55
CA ILE A 41 4.27 -13.08 -0.74
C ILE A 41 3.08 -12.99 0.20
N PHE A 42 3.36 -12.86 1.50
CA PHE A 42 2.34 -12.58 2.51
C PHE A 42 2.55 -11.16 3.06
N TYR A 43 1.55 -10.30 2.90
CA TYR A 43 1.58 -8.91 3.36
C TYR A 43 0.63 -8.71 4.54
N VAL A 44 1.13 -8.08 5.61
CA VAL A 44 0.35 -7.81 6.83
C VAL A 44 0.46 -6.33 7.17
N ASP A 45 -0.67 -5.64 7.23
CA ASP A 45 -0.77 -4.25 7.70
C ASP A 45 -1.40 -4.21 9.11
N CYS A 46 -0.56 -4.06 10.12
CA CYS A 46 -0.98 -4.07 11.52
C CYS A 46 -1.80 -2.83 11.93
N PHE A 47 -1.84 -1.78 11.09
CA PHE A 47 -2.51 -0.51 11.39
C PHE A 47 -3.31 0.02 10.19
N ALA A 48 -3.96 -0.89 9.46
CA ALA A 48 -4.63 -0.60 8.19
C ALA A 48 -5.77 0.43 8.25
N GLY A 49 -6.40 0.59 9.42
CA GLY A 49 -7.58 1.43 9.59
C GLY A 49 -8.75 0.97 8.70
N LYS A 50 -9.60 1.90 8.25
CA LYS A 50 -10.76 1.59 7.40
C LYS A 50 -10.46 1.48 5.90
N GLY A 51 -9.19 1.57 5.52
CA GLY A 51 -8.72 1.45 4.13
C GLY A 51 -8.91 2.68 3.24
N LYS A 52 -10.07 3.36 3.27
CA LYS A 52 -10.33 4.56 2.48
C LYS A 52 -10.97 5.65 3.34
N PHE A 53 -10.49 6.90 3.27
CA PHE A 53 -11.03 8.04 3.99
C PHE A 53 -12.34 8.55 3.36
N ASP A 54 -13.16 9.28 4.12
CA ASP A 54 -14.45 9.79 3.60
C ASP A 54 -14.27 10.88 2.53
N ASP A 55 -13.13 11.56 2.54
CA ASP A 55 -12.68 12.48 1.47
C ASP A 55 -12.20 11.75 0.20
N GLY A 56 -12.30 10.42 0.16
CA GLY A 56 -11.94 9.59 -0.98
C GLY A 56 -10.46 9.19 -1.04
N LYS A 57 -9.60 9.70 -0.15
CA LYS A 57 -8.18 9.35 -0.16
C LYS A 57 -7.96 7.92 0.34
N ASN A 58 -7.08 7.19 -0.34
CA ASN A 58 -6.68 5.85 0.06
C ASN A 58 -5.82 5.89 1.33
N GLY A 59 -5.95 4.90 2.20
CA GLY A 59 -5.04 4.62 3.31
C GLY A 59 -4.02 3.53 2.97
N SER A 60 -3.18 3.18 3.94
CA SER A 60 -2.06 2.24 3.77
C SER A 60 -2.40 0.89 3.11
N PRO A 61 -3.51 0.18 3.40
CA PRO A 61 -3.75 -1.11 2.74
C PRO A 61 -4.05 -0.95 1.24
N LEU A 62 -4.76 0.11 0.84
CA LEU A 62 -5.03 0.38 -0.57
C LEU A 62 -3.78 0.91 -1.29
N THR A 63 -2.94 1.70 -0.61
CA THR A 63 -1.62 2.09 -1.12
C THR A 63 -0.71 0.88 -1.33
N ALA A 64 -0.78 -0.13 -0.47
CA ALA A 64 -0.01 -1.36 -0.61
C ALA A 64 -0.47 -2.20 -1.81
N LEU A 65 -1.78 -2.31 -2.03
CA LEU A 65 -2.33 -2.97 -3.22
C LEU A 65 -1.95 -2.24 -4.52
N ASP A 66 -2.04 -0.91 -4.56
CA ASP A 66 -1.57 -0.11 -5.70
C ASP A 66 -0.08 -0.34 -5.99
N SER A 67 0.74 -0.37 -4.93
CA SER A 67 2.17 -0.68 -5.05
C SER A 67 2.41 -2.08 -5.62
N LEU A 68 1.64 -3.07 -5.19
CA LEU A 68 1.72 -4.44 -5.71
C LEU A 68 1.31 -4.50 -7.19
N ASP A 69 0.22 -3.86 -7.57
CA ASP A 69 -0.25 -3.83 -8.97
C ASP A 69 0.79 -3.20 -9.90
N ARG A 70 1.40 -2.09 -9.47
CA ARG A 70 2.52 -1.44 -10.19
C ARG A 70 3.72 -2.36 -10.32
N SER A 71 4.06 -3.08 -9.25
CA SER A 71 5.15 -4.06 -9.26
C SER A 71 4.85 -5.24 -10.19
N ILE A 72 3.63 -5.76 -10.20
CA ILE A 72 3.21 -6.85 -11.10
C ILE A 72 3.27 -6.40 -12.56
N ALA A 73 2.77 -5.19 -12.85
CA ALA A 73 2.84 -4.61 -14.20
C ALA A 73 4.29 -4.51 -14.69
N HIS A 74 5.20 -4.05 -13.82
CA HIS A 74 6.64 -4.00 -14.12
C HIS A 74 7.26 -5.40 -14.28
N TYR A 75 6.91 -6.35 -13.42
CA TYR A 75 7.45 -7.71 -13.48
C TYR A 75 7.03 -8.43 -14.76
N ARG A 76 5.77 -8.28 -15.19
CA ARG A 76 5.24 -8.88 -16.42
C ARG A 76 5.93 -8.36 -17.68
N THR A 77 6.19 -7.05 -17.76
CA THR A 77 6.90 -6.48 -18.91
C THR A 77 8.36 -6.92 -18.94
N ALA A 78 8.99 -7.12 -17.78
CA ALA A 78 10.37 -7.59 -17.68
C ALA A 78 10.53 -9.11 -17.95
N ARG A 79 9.48 -9.93 -17.79
CA ARG A 79 9.52 -11.39 -18.02
C ARG A 79 8.26 -11.90 -18.73
N PRO A 80 8.14 -11.71 -20.07
CA PRO A 80 6.93 -12.05 -20.82
C PRO A 80 6.61 -13.54 -20.91
N SER A 81 7.58 -14.43 -20.66
CA SER A 81 7.53 -15.86 -21.05
C SER A 81 7.22 -16.85 -19.91
N LEU A 82 6.65 -16.41 -18.80
CA LEU A 82 6.40 -17.25 -17.61
C LEU A 82 4.91 -17.51 -17.30
N TRP A 83 4.03 -17.27 -18.27
CA TRP A 83 2.60 -17.57 -18.19
C TRP A 83 2.10 -18.19 -19.49
#